data_AF-A0A4Q3V978-F1
#
_entry.id   AF-A0A4Q3V978-F1
#
_cell.length_a   1.000
_cell.length_b   1.000
_cell.length_c   1.000
_cell.angle_alpha   90.00
_cell.angle_beta   90.00
_cell.angle_gamma   90.00
#
_symmetry.space_group_name_H-M   'P 1'
#
loop_
_entity.id
_entity.type
_entity.pdbx_description
1 polymer ?
#
loop_
_entity_poly.entity_id
_entity_poly.type
_entity_poly.pdbx_seq_one_letter_code
_entity_poly.pdbx_strand_id
1 'polypeptide(L)'
;MNAKKMHFEISERKLLLRIFDILGVFGMLFLVEKISQFDYFVISGQLFWPGIVLATYLMIIGSVFEMYNLQVSSSQFQIIRSILLTGSVTVLIYLLTPVYTPILPQNRIQILYFYLSVIGGLFVWRMLYLRLLASQRFLKKAVLICDNSQLKELVEGLSKAYTHYNIIGYVNTDSQITPVVMDGVREIPAIDLSGFVSANSVSEIVVASQKTDGITANLYNQLIHMLEGGRIIREYTQVYEELTQRIPVQFVSRDFYRYFPFSRSNQNHLYRVVIRILEILFSIIGISIGTLLLPFIVIGNLLGNRG
;
A
#
# COMPACT_ATOMS: atom_id res chain seq x y z
N MET A 1 14.80 21.12 -13.34
CA MET A 1 14.53 20.31 -12.14
C MET A 1 13.32 19.41 -12.40
N ASN A 2 13.54 18.15 -12.80
CA ASN A 2 12.44 17.20 -12.97
C ASN A 2 11.98 16.75 -11.58
N ALA A 3 10.79 17.18 -11.17
CA ALA A 3 10.14 16.66 -9.97
C ALA A 3 9.93 15.15 -10.18
N LYS A 4 10.72 14.34 -9.47
CA LYS A 4 10.62 12.88 -9.48
C LYS A 4 9.19 12.52 -9.04
N LYS A 5 8.35 12.09 -10.00
CA LYS A 5 7.00 11.61 -9.70
C LYS A 5 7.12 10.36 -8.83
N MET A 6 6.92 10.51 -7.53
CA MET A 6 6.87 9.38 -6.60
C MET A 6 5.62 8.55 -6.91
N HIS A 7 5.84 7.28 -7.25
CA HIS A 7 4.80 6.28 -7.40
C HIS A 7 4.78 5.41 -6.14
N PHE A 8 3.65 5.39 -5.43
CA PHE A 8 3.46 4.53 -4.27
C PHE A 8 3.09 3.11 -4.70
N GLU A 9 3.68 2.11 -4.04
CA GLU A 9 3.31 0.72 -4.22
C GLU A 9 1.91 0.42 -3.68
N ILE A 10 1.34 -0.72 -4.09
CA ILE A 10 -0.01 -1.16 -3.68
C ILE A 10 -0.08 -1.38 -2.16
N SER A 11 0.94 -1.99 -1.59
CA SER A 11 1.05 -2.24 -0.15
C SER A 11 1.15 -0.94 0.66
N GLU A 12 1.90 0.04 0.17
CA GLU A 12 2.06 1.38 0.76
C GLU A 12 0.73 2.13 0.82
N ARG A 13 -0.07 2.08 -0.26
CA ARG A 13 -1.39 2.72 -0.31
C ARG A 13 -2.34 2.14 0.73
N LYS A 14 -2.34 0.81 0.91
CA LYS A 14 -3.17 0.14 1.91
C LYS A 14 -2.78 0.55 3.34
N LEU A 15 -1.47 0.65 3.61
CA LEU A 15 -0.99 1.09 4.92
C LEU A 15 -1.36 2.55 5.20
N LEU A 16 -1.16 3.45 4.24
CA LEU A 16 -1.54 4.86 4.37
C LEU A 16 -3.04 5.00 4.63
N LEU A 17 -3.89 4.28 3.88
CA LEU A 17 -5.33 4.27 4.12
C LEU A 17 -5.68 3.91 5.57
N ARG A 18 -5.09 2.84 6.10
CA ARG A 18 -5.32 2.40 7.50
C ARG A 18 -4.92 3.46 8.52
N ILE A 19 -3.75 4.06 8.37
CA ILE A 19 -3.24 5.07 9.32
C ILE A 19 -4.14 6.29 9.29
N PHE A 20 -4.48 6.78 8.10
CA PHE A 20 -5.27 8.00 8.00
C PHE A 20 -6.76 7.81 8.30
N ASP A 21 -7.34 6.63 8.10
CA ASP A 21 -8.70 6.34 8.59
C ASP A 21 -8.78 6.50 10.11
N ILE A 22 -7.76 5.99 10.81
CA ILE A 22 -7.66 6.12 12.27
C ILE A 22 -7.51 7.59 12.66
N LEU A 23 -6.57 8.31 12.01
CA LEU A 23 -6.38 9.74 12.27
C LEU A 23 -7.63 10.56 11.95
N GLY A 24 -8.37 10.22 10.89
CA GLY A 24 -9.61 10.88 10.50
C GLY A 24 -10.71 10.67 11.54
N VAL A 25 -10.87 9.45 12.06
CA VAL A 25 -11.83 9.16 13.13
C VAL A 25 -11.46 9.89 14.42
N PHE A 26 -10.20 9.81 14.86
CA PHE A 26 -9.75 10.51 16.05
C PHE A 26 -9.85 12.04 15.92
N GLY A 27 -9.50 12.58 14.75
CA GLY A 27 -9.64 14.00 14.46
C GLY A 27 -11.10 14.46 14.50
N MET A 28 -12.02 13.64 13.99
CA MET A 28 -13.45 13.95 14.05
C MET A 28 -13.99 13.87 15.48
N LEU A 29 -13.59 12.85 16.25
CA LEU A 29 -13.96 12.74 17.68
C LEU A 29 -13.45 13.95 18.47
N PHE A 30 -12.20 14.39 18.24
CA PHE A 30 -11.65 15.59 18.86
C PHE A 30 -12.42 16.87 18.49
N LEU A 31 -12.81 17.02 17.22
CA LEU A 31 -13.61 18.16 16.78
C LEU A 31 -14.98 18.18 17.46
N VAL A 32 -15.64 17.03 17.57
CA VAL A 32 -16.94 16.92 18.24
C VAL A 32 -16.82 17.15 19.75
N GLU A 33 -15.73 16.70 20.38
CA GLU A 33 -15.39 17.02 21.78
C GLU A 33 -15.25 18.54 22.01
N LYS A 34 -14.68 19.28 21.06
CA LYS A 34 -14.48 20.74 21.20
C LYS A 34 -15.73 21.56 20.88
N ILE A 35 -16.54 21.12 19.93
CA ILE A 35 -17.72 21.85 19.46
C ILE A 35 -18.95 21.52 20.32
N SER A 36 -19.04 20.29 20.83
CA SER A 36 -20.16 19.79 21.64
C SER A 36 -19.69 19.42 23.05
N GLN A 37 -20.58 19.42 24.05
CA GLN A 37 -20.33 18.85 25.38
C GLN A 37 -20.32 17.31 25.32
N PHE A 38 -19.40 16.77 24.52
CA PHE A 38 -19.29 15.35 24.26
C PHE A 38 -18.28 14.72 25.22
N ASP A 39 -18.79 14.23 26.35
CA ASP A 39 -17.97 13.68 27.43
C ASP A 39 -17.71 12.16 27.31
N TYR A 40 -18.28 11.49 26.30
CA TYR A 40 -18.18 10.04 26.16
C TYR A 40 -16.76 9.57 25.75
N PHE A 41 -16.09 10.35 24.91
CA PHE A 41 -14.73 10.04 24.47
C PHE A 41 -13.89 11.31 24.52
N VAL A 42 -13.29 11.57 25.69
CA VAL A 42 -12.38 12.70 25.91
C VAL A 42 -10.95 12.23 25.69
N ILE A 43 -10.22 12.90 24.79
CA ILE A 43 -8.80 12.61 24.53
C ILE A 43 -7.97 13.24 25.66
N SER A 44 -8.04 12.66 26.85
CA SER A 44 -7.19 12.97 27.99
C SER A 44 -6.40 11.72 28.42
N GLY A 45 -5.34 11.90 29.22
CA GLY A 45 -4.38 10.83 29.58
C GLY A 45 -4.97 9.56 30.21
N GLN A 46 -6.24 9.58 30.64
CA GLN A 46 -6.94 8.43 31.20
C GLN A 46 -7.54 7.46 30.16
N LEU A 47 -7.68 7.84 28.88
CA LEU A 47 -8.35 7.03 27.85
C LEU A 47 -7.43 6.47 26.75
N PHE A 48 -6.13 6.31 27.01
CA PHE A 48 -5.20 5.69 26.05
C PHE A 48 -5.67 4.29 25.59
N TRP A 49 -6.14 3.47 26.53
CA TRP A 49 -6.61 2.10 26.26
C TRP A 49 -7.89 2.05 25.39
N PRO A 50 -8.98 2.77 25.73
CA PRO A 50 -10.16 2.89 24.86
C PRO A 50 -9.86 3.30 23.42
N GLY A 51 -8.95 4.25 23.22
CA GLY A 51 -8.54 4.65 21.87
C GLY A 51 -7.87 3.52 21.10
N ILE A 52 -6.96 2.77 21.73
CA ILE A 52 -6.31 1.62 21.11
C ILE A 52 -7.33 0.54 20.71
N VAL A 53 -8.32 0.28 21.58
CA VAL A 53 -9.39 -0.69 21.30
C VAL A 53 -10.21 -0.24 20.10
N LEU A 54 -10.61 1.03 20.03
CA LEU A 54 -11.33 1.59 18.89
C LEU A 54 -10.54 1.47 17.59
N ALA A 55 -9.26 1.82 17.61
CA ALA A 55 -8.37 1.72 16.45
C ALA A 55 -8.23 0.27 15.98
N THR A 56 -8.09 -0.67 16.91
CA THR A 56 -7.97 -2.11 16.63
C THR A 56 -9.25 -2.64 15.99
N TYR A 57 -10.42 -2.31 16.54
CA TYR A 57 -11.70 -2.71 15.98
C TYR A 57 -11.92 -2.13 14.58
N LEU A 58 -11.61 -0.86 14.35
CA LEU A 58 -11.64 -0.24 13.03
C LEU A 58 -10.74 -0.96 12.01
N MET A 59 -9.54 -1.37 12.42
CA MET A 59 -8.62 -2.10 11.53
C MET A 59 -9.16 -3.49 11.17
N ILE A 60 -9.65 -4.25 12.15
CA ILE A 60 -10.14 -5.62 11.94
C ILE A 60 -11.42 -5.56 11.10
N ILE A 61 -12.41 -4.80 11.54
CA ILE A 61 -13.74 -4.74 10.91
C ILE A 61 -13.64 -4.10 9.52
N GLY A 62 -12.81 -3.06 9.37
CA GLY A 62 -12.55 -2.47 8.05
C GLY A 62 -11.86 -3.44 7.09
N SER A 63 -11.09 -4.41 7.59
CA SER A 63 -10.51 -5.46 6.76
C SER A 63 -11.55 -6.50 6.35
N VAL A 64 -12.49 -6.84 7.24
CA VAL A 64 -13.60 -7.76 6.97
C VAL A 64 -14.54 -7.20 5.89
N PHE A 65 -14.88 -5.91 5.94
CA PHE A 65 -15.75 -5.26 4.96
C PHE A 65 -15.01 -4.72 3.73
N GLU A 66 -13.80 -5.24 3.46
CA GLU A 66 -12.96 -4.89 2.31
C GLU A 66 -12.70 -3.39 2.13
N MET A 67 -12.78 -2.60 3.21
CA MET A 67 -12.56 -1.15 3.16
C MET A 67 -11.13 -0.79 2.74
N TYR A 68 -10.19 -1.73 2.88
CA TYR A 68 -8.78 -1.58 2.46
C TYR A 68 -8.47 -2.26 1.12
N ASN A 69 -9.48 -2.80 0.42
CA ASN A 69 -9.31 -3.27 -0.95
C ASN A 69 -9.23 -2.05 -1.88
N LEU A 70 -8.19 -1.99 -2.73
CA LEU A 70 -7.95 -0.84 -3.62
C LEU A 70 -9.02 -0.71 -4.70
N GLN A 71 -9.61 -1.82 -5.14
CA GLN A 71 -10.66 -1.83 -6.15
C GLN A 71 -11.95 -1.23 -5.58
N VAL A 72 -12.36 -1.69 -4.40
CA VAL A 72 -13.49 -1.16 -3.63
C VAL A 72 -13.28 0.31 -3.25
N SER A 73 -12.05 0.65 -2.84
CA SER A 73 -11.68 2.02 -2.45
C SER A 73 -11.66 3.02 -3.60
N SER A 74 -11.75 2.57 -4.85
CA SER A 74 -11.80 3.43 -6.04
C SER A 74 -13.22 3.69 -6.54
N SER A 75 -14.20 2.89 -6.12
CA SER A 75 -15.60 3.04 -6.50
C SER A 75 -16.39 3.78 -5.42
N GLN A 76 -16.97 4.93 -5.78
CA GLN A 76 -17.69 5.82 -4.85
C GLN A 76 -18.87 5.12 -4.14
N PHE A 77 -19.61 4.26 -4.85
CA PHE A 77 -20.75 3.56 -4.26
C PHE A 77 -20.31 2.42 -3.33
N GLN A 78 -19.28 1.67 -3.72
CA GLN A 78 -18.80 0.54 -2.92
C GLN A 78 -18.11 1.01 -1.63
N ILE A 79 -17.32 2.10 -1.70
CA ILE A 79 -16.68 2.64 -0.50
C ILE A 79 -17.71 3.17 0.51
N ILE A 80 -18.79 3.82 0.07
CA ILE A 80 -19.84 4.32 0.98
C ILE A 80 -20.50 3.15 1.73
N ARG A 81 -20.82 2.06 1.02
CA ARG A 81 -21.36 0.84 1.64
C ARG A 81 -20.38 0.26 2.66
N SER A 82 -19.11 0.13 2.32
CA SER A 82 -18.08 -0.39 3.23
C SER A 82 -17.87 0.50 4.45
N ILE A 83 -17.91 1.83 4.30
CA ILE A 83 -17.83 2.79 5.42
C ILE A 83 -19.01 2.62 6.37
N LEU A 84 -20.24 2.56 5.84
CA LEU A 84 -21.45 2.41 6.65
C LEU A 84 -21.43 1.08 7.43
N LEU A 85 -21.09 -0.03 6.77
CA LEU A 85 -21.01 -1.33 7.44
C LEU A 85 -19.90 -1.36 8.49
N THR A 86 -18.70 -0.85 8.15
CA THR A 86 -17.55 -0.81 9.07
C THR A 86 -17.85 0.07 10.28
N GLY A 87 -18.35 1.28 10.06
CA GLY A 87 -18.68 2.23 11.13
C GLY A 87 -19.75 1.66 12.07
N SER A 88 -20.85 1.14 11.52
CA SER A 88 -21.95 0.57 12.32
C SER A 88 -21.52 -0.62 13.17
N VAL A 89 -20.83 -1.58 12.57
CA VAL A 89 -20.39 -2.78 13.31
C VAL A 89 -19.32 -2.43 14.33
N THR A 90 -18.40 -1.52 14.00
CA THR A 90 -17.37 -1.08 14.95
C THR A 90 -17.97 -0.36 16.15
N VAL A 91 -18.88 0.59 15.91
CA VAL A 91 -19.54 1.32 16.99
C VAL A 91 -20.38 0.38 17.86
N LEU A 92 -21.11 -0.55 17.24
CA LEU A 92 -21.90 -1.54 17.97
C LEU A 92 -21.05 -2.41 18.90
N ILE A 93 -19.98 -3.02 18.36
CA ILE A 93 -19.10 -3.89 19.15
C ILE A 93 -18.38 -3.07 20.23
N TYR A 94 -17.92 -1.86 19.91
CA TYR A 94 -17.26 -0.98 20.85
C TYR A 94 -18.17 -0.61 22.03
N LEU A 95 -19.43 -0.25 21.79
CA LEU A 95 -20.40 0.07 22.86
C LEU A 95 -20.75 -1.14 23.72
N LEU A 96 -20.65 -2.36 23.17
CA LEU A 96 -20.96 -3.62 23.85
C LEU A 96 -19.75 -4.25 24.56
N THR A 97 -18.60 -3.57 24.64
CA THR A 97 -17.36 -4.09 25.26
C THR A 97 -17.00 -3.37 26.57
N PRO A 98 -17.82 -3.50 27.64
CA PRO A 98 -17.76 -2.64 28.82
C PRO A 98 -16.48 -2.74 29.66
N VAL A 99 -15.66 -3.79 29.47
CA VAL A 99 -14.42 -4.00 30.24
C VAL A 99 -13.28 -3.13 29.73
N TYR A 100 -13.20 -2.92 28.42
CA TYR A 100 -12.07 -2.25 27.77
C TYR A 100 -12.44 -0.88 27.19
N THR A 101 -13.73 -0.56 27.12
CA THR A 101 -14.26 0.71 26.63
C THR A 101 -14.86 1.53 27.77
N PRO A 102 -15.11 2.83 27.59
CA PRO A 102 -15.78 3.65 28.59
C PRO A 102 -17.18 3.08 28.85
N ILE A 103 -17.67 3.29 30.06
CA ILE A 103 -19.03 2.92 30.46
C ILE A 103 -20.00 3.64 29.51
N LEU A 104 -21.05 2.93 29.09
CA LEU A 104 -22.12 3.47 28.25
C LEU A 104 -22.57 4.85 28.76
N PRO A 105 -22.67 5.85 27.87
CA PRO A 105 -22.97 7.21 28.29
C PRO A 105 -24.39 7.27 28.83
N GLN A 106 -24.58 8.04 29.90
CA GLN A 106 -25.89 8.22 30.51
C GLN A 106 -26.87 8.92 29.54
N ASN A 107 -26.37 9.84 28.72
CA ASN A 107 -27.14 10.49 27.67
C ASN A 107 -27.06 9.73 26.35
N ARG A 108 -28.19 9.19 25.88
CA ARG A 108 -28.29 8.42 24.61
C ARG A 108 -27.88 9.24 23.39
N ILE A 109 -27.99 10.57 23.43
CA ILE A 109 -27.58 11.45 22.34
C ILE A 109 -26.05 11.36 22.11
N GLN A 110 -25.26 11.10 23.15
CA GLN A 110 -23.81 10.93 22.99
C GLN A 110 -23.47 9.70 22.15
N ILE A 111 -24.30 8.65 22.18
CA ILE A 111 -24.12 7.47 21.30
C ILE A 111 -24.25 7.90 19.83
N LEU A 112 -25.23 8.76 19.53
CA LEU A 112 -25.44 9.29 18.18
C LEU A 112 -24.26 10.17 17.75
N TYR A 113 -23.76 11.05 18.63
CA TYR A 113 -22.56 11.85 18.32
C TYR A 113 -21.33 10.98 18.07
N PHE A 114 -21.11 9.94 18.87
CA PHE A 114 -20.01 9.00 18.66
C PHE A 114 -20.14 8.28 17.31
N TYR A 115 -21.32 7.74 17.01
CA TYR A 115 -21.60 7.07 15.74
C TYR A 115 -21.36 7.97 14.52
N LEU A 116 -21.91 9.19 14.56
CA LEU A 116 -21.73 10.17 13.49
C LEU A 116 -20.28 10.65 13.37
N SER A 117 -19.53 10.72 14.47
CA SER A 117 -18.11 11.08 14.44
C SER A 117 -17.27 10.02 13.76
N VAL A 118 -17.51 8.74 14.07
CA VAL A 118 -16.78 7.62 13.45
C VAL A 118 -17.08 7.56 11.95
N ILE A 119 -18.35 7.59 11.56
CA ILE A 119 -18.73 7.56 10.14
C ILE A 119 -18.27 8.82 9.42
N GLY A 120 -18.45 9.99 10.02
CA GLY A 120 -18.04 11.27 9.45
C GLY A 120 -16.54 11.35 9.23
N GLY A 121 -15.74 10.91 10.21
CA GLY A 121 -14.28 10.86 10.09
C GLY A 121 -13.81 9.95 8.95
N LEU A 122 -14.37 8.74 8.86
CA LEU A 122 -14.11 7.84 7.74
C LEU A 122 -14.55 8.44 6.40
N PHE A 123 -15.75 9.01 6.34
CA PHE A 123 -16.30 9.57 5.11
C PHE A 123 -15.48 10.75 4.58
N VAL A 124 -15.18 11.73 5.44
CA VAL A 124 -14.40 12.93 5.07
C VAL A 124 -13.03 12.52 4.56
N TRP A 125 -12.33 11.66 5.29
CA TRP A 125 -11.01 11.19 4.87
C TRP A 125 -11.07 10.40 3.55
N ARG A 126 -12.05 9.52 3.38
CA ARG A 126 -12.18 8.70 2.17
C ARG A 126 -12.56 9.50 0.93
N MET A 127 -13.41 10.52 1.08
CA MET A 127 -13.70 11.46 -0.01
C MET A 127 -12.47 12.30 -0.38
N LEU A 128 -11.71 12.74 0.62
CA LEU A 128 -10.45 13.46 0.41
C LEU A 128 -9.42 12.58 -0.30
N TYR A 129 -9.28 11.31 0.10
CA TYR A 129 -8.42 10.34 -0.57
C TYR A 129 -8.81 10.14 -2.04
N LEU A 130 -10.09 9.92 -2.32
CA LEU A 130 -10.60 9.78 -3.68
C LEU A 130 -10.29 11.01 -4.54
N ARG A 131 -10.49 12.21 -3.99
CA ARG A 131 -10.34 13.45 -4.75
C ARG A 131 -8.87 13.83 -4.98
N LEU A 132 -8.04 13.79 -3.94
CA LEU A 132 -6.65 14.28 -3.97
C LEU A 132 -5.64 13.22 -4.40
N LEU A 133 -5.83 11.96 -4.01
CA LEU A 133 -4.86 10.90 -4.23
C LEU A 133 -5.30 9.99 -5.39
N ALA A 134 -6.60 9.70 -5.53
CA ALA A 134 -7.09 8.75 -6.53
C ALA A 134 -7.13 9.25 -7.97
N SER A 135 -7.47 10.51 -8.20
CA SER A 135 -7.80 10.99 -9.55
C SER A 135 -6.61 11.23 -10.49
N GLN A 136 -5.38 11.45 -10.02
CA GLN A 136 -4.26 11.83 -10.90
C GLN A 136 -2.92 11.11 -10.65
N ARG A 137 -2.74 10.43 -9.52
CA ARG A 137 -1.44 9.83 -9.13
C ARG A 137 -1.33 8.31 -9.35
N PHE A 138 -2.43 7.64 -9.71
CA PHE A 138 -2.51 6.17 -9.68
C PHE A 138 -2.54 5.48 -11.03
N LEU A 139 -2.52 6.24 -12.14
CA LEU A 139 -2.22 5.67 -13.45
C LEU A 139 -0.76 5.22 -13.48
N LYS A 140 -0.56 3.92 -13.28
CA LYS A 140 0.74 3.29 -13.53
C LYS A 140 0.86 3.13 -15.05
N LYS A 141 1.80 3.87 -15.63
CA LYS A 141 2.16 3.72 -17.04
C LYS A 141 3.21 2.63 -17.13
N ALA A 142 2.86 1.52 -17.75
CA ALA A 142 3.76 0.39 -17.93
C ALA A 142 4.15 0.23 -19.41
N VAL A 143 5.34 -0.34 -19.63
CA VAL A 143 5.75 -0.87 -20.93
C VAL A 143 5.84 -2.39 -20.81
N LEU A 144 5.27 -3.10 -21.77
CA LEU A 144 5.24 -4.56 -21.80
C LEU A 144 6.31 -5.09 -22.77
N ILE A 145 7.09 -6.08 -22.37
CA ILE A 145 8.03 -6.79 -23.24
C ILE A 145 7.46 -8.17 -23.44
N CYS A 146 6.94 -8.46 -24.64
CA CYS A 146 6.25 -9.72 -24.92
C CYS A 146 6.30 -10.08 -26.41
N ASP A 147 6.02 -11.35 -26.69
CA ASP A 147 5.79 -11.82 -28.04
C ASP A 147 4.49 -11.22 -28.58
N ASN A 148 4.47 -10.92 -29.88
CA ASN A 148 3.32 -10.32 -30.55
C ASN A 148 2.05 -11.17 -30.42
N SER A 149 2.18 -12.50 -30.43
CA SER A 149 1.07 -13.45 -30.26
C SER A 149 0.38 -13.38 -28.89
N GLN A 150 1.07 -12.93 -27.84
CA GLN A 150 0.56 -12.87 -26.47
C GLN A 150 0.08 -11.48 -26.07
N LEU A 151 0.42 -10.43 -26.84
CA LEU A 151 0.15 -9.03 -26.51
C LEU A 151 -1.29 -8.79 -26.07
N LYS A 152 -2.25 -9.22 -26.88
CA LYS A 152 -3.68 -8.99 -26.64
C LYS A 152 -4.14 -9.61 -25.32
N GLU A 153 -3.78 -10.87 -25.09
CA GLU A 153 -4.17 -11.61 -23.89
C GLU A 153 -3.59 -10.97 -22.62
N LEU A 154 -2.30 -10.57 -22.65
CA LEU A 154 -1.62 -9.99 -21.51
C LEU A 154 -2.14 -8.60 -21.15
N VAL A 155 -2.40 -7.78 -22.17
CA VAL A 155 -2.94 -6.44 -21.96
C VAL A 155 -4.39 -6.50 -21.46
N GLU A 156 -5.22 -7.37 -22.03
CA GLU A 156 -6.57 -7.60 -21.51
C GLU A 156 -6.55 -8.17 -20.09
N GLY A 157 -5.63 -9.08 -19.78
CA GLY A 157 -5.46 -9.66 -18.45
C GLY A 157 -5.17 -8.60 -17.39
N LEU A 158 -4.24 -7.68 -17.66
CA LEU A 158 -3.88 -6.60 -16.74
C LEU A 158 -4.94 -5.49 -16.69
N SER A 159 -5.54 -5.13 -17.82
CA SER A 159 -6.58 -4.09 -17.89
C SER A 159 -7.87 -4.52 -17.17
N LYS A 160 -8.29 -5.78 -17.33
CA LYS A 160 -9.42 -6.36 -16.56
C LYS A 160 -9.10 -6.48 -15.07
N ALA A 161 -7.84 -6.79 -14.74
CA ALA A 161 -7.39 -6.90 -13.35
C ALA A 161 -7.38 -5.56 -12.61
N TYR A 162 -6.96 -4.47 -13.28
CA TYR A 162 -6.83 -3.17 -12.63
C TYR A 162 -7.01 -2.01 -13.62
N THR A 163 -8.14 -1.30 -13.51
CA THR A 163 -8.53 -0.18 -14.40
C THR A 163 -7.53 0.99 -14.44
N HIS A 164 -6.67 1.11 -13.42
CA HIS A 164 -5.66 2.17 -13.34
C HIS A 164 -4.25 1.69 -13.75
N TYR A 165 -4.15 0.50 -14.34
CA TYR A 165 -2.93 -0.03 -14.95
C TYR A 165 -2.99 0.22 -16.47
N ASN A 166 -2.20 1.18 -16.97
CA ASN A 166 -2.22 1.52 -18.38
C ASN A 166 -0.92 1.10 -19.06
N ILE A 167 -1.03 0.16 -20.00
CA ILE A 167 0.10 -0.27 -20.82
C ILE A 167 0.15 0.68 -22.02
N ILE A 168 1.16 1.55 -22.05
CA ILE A 168 1.24 2.62 -23.05
C ILE A 168 2.06 2.23 -24.28
N GLY A 169 2.76 1.11 -24.20
CA GLY A 169 3.49 0.54 -25.32
C GLY A 169 4.07 -0.83 -25.01
N TYR A 170 4.51 -1.52 -26.06
CA TYR A 170 5.13 -2.83 -25.97
C TYR A 170 6.39 -2.94 -26.82
N VAL A 171 7.32 -3.79 -26.41
CA VAL A 171 8.50 -4.18 -27.20
C VAL A 171 8.28 -5.62 -27.65
N ASN A 172 8.27 -5.82 -28.96
CA ASN A 172 8.11 -7.14 -29.57
C ASN A 172 9.40 -7.95 -29.44
N THR A 173 9.30 -9.16 -28.89
CA THR A 173 10.39 -10.14 -28.79
C THR A 173 10.34 -11.23 -29.86
N ASP A 174 9.30 -11.25 -30.68
CA ASP A 174 9.18 -12.19 -31.79
C ASP A 174 9.94 -11.68 -33.04
N SER A 175 10.39 -12.62 -33.85
CA SER A 175 10.98 -12.40 -35.17
C SER A 175 9.96 -11.93 -36.22
N GLN A 176 8.67 -11.95 -35.89
CA GLN A 176 7.59 -11.49 -36.77
C GLN A 176 7.47 -9.96 -36.77
N ILE A 177 7.56 -9.39 -37.98
CA ILE A 177 7.68 -7.94 -38.22
C ILE A 177 6.32 -7.23 -38.26
N THR A 178 5.20 -7.96 -38.34
CA THR A 178 3.89 -7.33 -38.52
C THR A 178 3.36 -6.75 -37.21
N PRO A 179 3.24 -5.42 -37.06
CA PRO A 179 2.73 -4.80 -35.83
C PRO A 179 1.27 -5.23 -35.59
N VAL A 180 0.97 -5.76 -34.41
CA VAL A 180 -0.43 -5.90 -33.98
C VAL A 180 -0.87 -4.52 -33.48
N VAL A 181 -1.70 -3.87 -34.29
CA VAL A 181 -2.28 -2.58 -33.91
C VAL A 181 -3.36 -2.85 -32.87
N MET A 182 -3.14 -2.35 -31.66
CA MET A 182 -4.12 -2.38 -30.58
C MET A 182 -4.34 -0.97 -30.06
N ASP A 183 -5.62 -0.59 -29.92
CA ASP A 183 -5.99 0.76 -29.51
C ASP A 183 -5.37 1.13 -28.16
N GLY A 184 -4.59 2.22 -28.16
CA GLY A 184 -3.95 2.76 -26.96
C GLY A 184 -2.56 2.18 -26.63
N VAL A 185 -2.09 1.14 -27.32
CA VAL A 185 -0.76 0.53 -27.09
C VAL A 185 0.10 0.64 -28.34
N ARG A 186 1.25 1.33 -28.23
CA ARG A 186 2.19 1.50 -29.36
C ARG A 186 3.32 0.49 -29.32
N GLU A 187 3.69 -0.06 -30.48
CA GLU A 187 4.93 -0.82 -30.60
C GLU A 187 6.13 0.12 -30.49
N ILE A 188 7.12 -0.28 -29.70
CA ILE A 188 8.35 0.46 -29.44
C ILE A 188 9.52 -0.39 -29.93
N PRO A 189 10.37 0.13 -30.83
CA PRO A 189 11.60 -0.54 -31.20
C PRO A 189 12.47 -0.78 -29.97
N ALA A 190 13.10 -1.95 -29.86
CA ALA A 190 13.96 -2.30 -28.73
C ALA A 190 15.09 -1.27 -28.49
N ILE A 191 15.56 -0.60 -29.56
CA ILE A 191 16.58 0.45 -29.49
C ILE A 191 16.09 1.71 -28.74
N ASP A 192 14.81 2.06 -28.90
CA ASP A 192 14.25 3.33 -28.42
C ASP A 192 13.58 3.19 -27.04
N LEU A 193 13.61 2.00 -26.43
CA LEU A 193 12.93 1.72 -25.16
C LEU A 193 13.34 2.71 -24.06
N SER A 194 14.63 2.95 -23.88
CA SER A 194 15.14 3.88 -22.86
C SER A 194 14.64 5.32 -23.07
N GLY A 195 14.63 5.78 -24.33
CA GLY A 195 14.14 7.10 -24.71
C GLY A 195 12.63 7.22 -24.47
N PHE A 196 11.87 6.20 -24.87
CA PHE A 196 10.42 6.15 -24.67
C PHE A 196 10.03 6.14 -23.18
N VAL A 197 10.71 5.33 -22.36
CA VAL A 197 10.51 5.22 -20.91
C VAL A 197 10.71 6.58 -20.23
N SER A 198 11.74 7.31 -20.66
CA SER A 198 12.07 8.63 -20.14
C SER A 198 11.07 9.70 -20.59
N ALA A 199 10.72 9.73 -21.88
CA ALA A 199 9.80 10.72 -22.45
C ALA A 199 8.36 10.58 -21.90
N ASN A 200 7.89 9.34 -21.69
CA ASN A 200 6.49 9.09 -21.31
C ASN A 200 6.26 8.94 -19.80
N SER A 201 7.31 9.12 -18.98
CA SER A 201 7.27 8.91 -17.52
C SER A 201 6.74 7.51 -17.15
N VAL A 202 7.31 6.47 -17.77
CA VAL A 202 6.96 5.08 -17.48
C VAL A 202 7.37 4.74 -16.04
N SER A 203 6.43 4.16 -15.28
CA SER A 203 6.63 3.84 -13.86
C SER A 203 7.28 2.47 -13.66
N GLU A 204 7.00 1.51 -14.54
CA GLU A 204 7.56 0.15 -14.47
C GLU A 204 7.60 -0.52 -15.84
N ILE A 205 8.54 -1.44 -16.01
CA ILE A 205 8.68 -2.28 -17.20
C ILE A 205 8.27 -3.69 -16.82
N VAL A 206 7.34 -4.27 -17.58
CA VAL A 206 6.80 -5.61 -17.35
C VAL A 206 7.37 -6.54 -18.40
N VAL A 207 8.03 -7.60 -17.96
CA VAL A 207 8.57 -8.63 -18.86
C VAL A 207 7.66 -9.85 -18.82
N ALA A 208 7.12 -10.21 -19.98
CA ALA A 208 6.25 -11.37 -20.18
C ALA A 208 6.85 -12.37 -21.19
N SER A 209 8.18 -12.43 -21.25
CA SER A 209 8.86 -13.34 -22.18
C SER A 209 9.02 -14.71 -21.52
N GLN A 210 8.17 -15.65 -21.93
CA GLN A 210 8.31 -17.07 -21.56
C GLN A 210 9.48 -17.75 -22.28
N LYS A 211 9.95 -17.14 -23.37
CA LYS A 211 11.04 -17.64 -24.22
C LYS A 211 12.19 -16.65 -24.22
N THR A 212 13.25 -16.97 -23.49
CA THR A 212 14.50 -16.18 -23.46
C THR A 212 15.10 -15.94 -24.84
N ASP A 213 14.79 -16.80 -25.81
CA ASP A 213 15.30 -16.74 -27.19
C ASP A 213 14.94 -15.43 -27.92
N GLY A 214 13.85 -14.76 -27.53
CA GLY A 214 13.40 -13.49 -28.13
C GLY A 214 14.04 -12.23 -27.53
N ILE A 215 14.75 -12.34 -26.41
CA ILE A 215 15.41 -11.20 -25.76
C ILE A 215 16.79 -10.99 -26.39
N THR A 216 16.89 -10.02 -27.29
CA THR A 216 18.19 -9.65 -27.87
C THR A 216 19.16 -9.14 -26.79
N ALA A 217 20.46 -9.37 -26.97
CA ALA A 217 21.50 -8.89 -26.05
C ALA A 217 21.43 -7.36 -25.84
N ASN A 218 21.03 -6.61 -26.88
CA ASN A 218 20.81 -5.17 -26.78
C ASN A 218 19.67 -4.84 -25.81
N LEU A 219 18.50 -5.48 -25.96
CA LEU A 219 17.36 -5.28 -25.06
C LEU A 219 17.73 -5.65 -23.61
N TYR A 220 18.44 -6.76 -23.42
CA TYR A 220 18.90 -7.20 -22.10
C TYR A 220 19.81 -6.16 -21.43
N ASN A 221 20.82 -5.65 -22.14
CA ASN A 221 21.72 -4.63 -21.62
C ASN A 221 20.98 -3.31 -21.29
N GLN A 222 20.00 -2.92 -22.11
CA GLN A 222 19.16 -1.77 -21.80
C GLN A 222 18.35 -1.96 -20.52
N LEU A 223 17.81 -3.16 -20.29
CA LEU A 223 17.10 -3.48 -19.06
C LEU A 223 18.01 -3.42 -17.83
N ILE A 224 19.24 -3.94 -17.93
CA ILE A 224 20.24 -3.82 -16.86
C ILE A 224 20.50 -2.35 -16.54
N HIS A 225 20.81 -1.52 -17.54
CA HIS A 225 21.07 -0.10 -17.31
C HIS A 225 19.88 0.64 -16.71
N MET A 226 18.65 0.28 -17.09
CA MET A 226 17.45 0.85 -16.49
C MET A 226 17.27 0.40 -15.03
N LEU A 227 17.57 -0.85 -14.72
CA LEU A 227 17.55 -1.39 -13.36
C LEU A 227 18.59 -0.68 -12.47
N GLU A 228 19.81 -0.49 -12.97
CA GLU A 228 20.89 0.30 -12.32
C GLU A 228 20.46 1.75 -12.09
N GLY A 229 19.74 2.33 -13.05
CA GLY A 229 19.11 3.65 -12.94
C GLY A 229 17.93 3.73 -11.97
N GLY A 230 17.61 2.64 -11.26
CA GLY A 230 16.53 2.56 -10.27
C GLY A 230 15.12 2.47 -10.88
N ARG A 231 15.00 2.06 -12.16
CA ARG A 231 13.70 1.74 -12.76
C ARG A 231 13.24 0.38 -12.27
N ILE A 232 11.94 0.26 -12.05
CA ILE A 232 11.33 -0.98 -11.60
C ILE A 232 11.08 -1.88 -12.82
N ILE A 233 11.67 -3.06 -12.81
CA ILE A 233 11.44 -4.12 -13.80
C ILE A 233 10.83 -5.31 -13.06
N ARG A 234 9.69 -5.80 -13.53
CA ARG A 234 8.96 -6.92 -12.90
C ARG A 234 8.51 -7.93 -13.94
N GLU A 235 8.35 -9.18 -13.51
CA GLU A 235 7.74 -10.22 -14.32
C GLU A 235 6.21 -10.01 -14.40
N TYR A 236 5.62 -10.32 -15.54
CA TYR A 236 4.17 -10.23 -15.75
C TYR A 236 3.37 -11.02 -14.71
N THR A 237 3.78 -12.25 -14.41
CA THR A 237 3.11 -13.13 -13.45
C THR A 237 3.05 -12.49 -12.06
N GLN A 238 4.15 -11.88 -11.61
CA GLN A 238 4.25 -11.16 -10.35
C GLN A 238 3.35 -9.92 -10.32
N VAL A 239 3.31 -9.14 -11.41
CA VAL A 239 2.44 -7.96 -11.51
C VAL A 239 0.98 -8.37 -11.47
N TYR A 240 0.60 -9.41 -12.22
CA TYR A 240 -0.76 -9.94 -12.23
C TYR A 240 -1.17 -10.45 -10.85
N GLU A 241 -0.30 -11.19 -10.17
CA GLU A 241 -0.54 -11.71 -8.82
C GLU A 241 -0.68 -10.59 -7.78
N GLU A 242 0.18 -9.57 -7.82
CA GLU A 242 0.10 -8.43 -6.90
C GLU A 242 -1.23 -7.67 -7.07
N LEU A 243 -1.67 -7.48 -8.31
CA LEU A 243 -2.90 -6.77 -8.64
C LEU A 243 -4.16 -7.58 -8.32
N THR A 244 -4.16 -8.89 -8.63
CA THR A 244 -5.38 -9.73 -8.57
C THR A 244 -5.45 -10.64 -7.34
N GLN A 245 -4.33 -10.83 -6.64
CA GLN A 245 -4.16 -11.89 -5.63
C GLN A 245 -4.45 -13.29 -6.18
N ARG A 246 -4.24 -13.49 -7.48
CA ARG A 246 -4.48 -14.74 -8.20
C ARG A 246 -3.31 -15.05 -9.13
N ILE A 247 -3.10 -16.33 -9.39
CA ILE A 247 -2.06 -16.80 -10.30
C ILE A 247 -2.66 -16.89 -11.71
N PRO A 248 -2.02 -16.33 -12.75
CA PRO A 248 -2.52 -16.45 -14.12
C PRO A 248 -2.33 -17.89 -14.62
N VAL A 249 -3.44 -18.61 -14.82
CA VAL A 249 -3.47 -20.05 -15.16
C VAL A 249 -2.63 -20.39 -16.40
N GLN A 250 -2.58 -19.50 -17.38
CA GLN A 250 -1.79 -19.64 -18.61
C GLN A 250 -0.28 -19.84 -18.40
N PHE A 251 0.27 -19.41 -17.25
CA PHE A 251 1.70 -19.54 -16.94
C PHE A 251 2.03 -20.68 -15.96
N VAL A 252 1.01 -21.28 -15.32
CA VAL A 252 1.20 -22.30 -14.26
C VAL A 252 1.78 -23.61 -14.80
N SER A 253 1.47 -23.96 -16.04
CA SER A 253 1.80 -25.27 -16.62
C SER A 253 3.28 -25.46 -16.98
N ARG A 254 4.06 -24.38 -17.14
CA ARG A 254 5.46 -24.44 -17.59
C ARG A 254 6.48 -24.29 -16.47
N ASP A 255 6.19 -23.44 -15.47
CA ASP A 255 7.13 -23.10 -14.39
C ASP A 255 6.50 -23.29 -13.00
N PHE A 256 5.87 -24.45 -12.74
CA PHE A 256 5.18 -24.74 -11.46
C PHE A 256 6.03 -24.40 -10.21
N TYR A 257 7.35 -24.66 -10.28
CA TYR A 257 8.27 -24.35 -9.18
C TYR A 257 8.33 -22.86 -8.84
N ARG A 258 8.12 -21.93 -9.78
CA ARG A 258 8.11 -20.48 -9.50
C ARG A 258 6.95 -20.03 -8.63
N TYR A 259 5.92 -20.87 -8.47
CA TYR A 259 4.75 -20.63 -7.62
C TYR A 259 4.87 -21.26 -6.23
N PHE A 260 5.97 -21.97 -5.95
CA PHE A 260 6.30 -22.26 -4.56
C PHE A 260 6.52 -20.95 -3.81
N PRO A 261 6.11 -20.86 -2.53
CA PRO A 261 6.29 -19.67 -1.72
C PRO A 261 7.78 -19.50 -1.38
N PHE A 262 8.59 -19.12 -2.36
CA PHE A 262 9.94 -18.63 -2.14
C PHE A 262 9.82 -17.26 -1.47
N SER A 263 10.65 -17.03 -0.47
CA SER A 263 10.70 -15.76 0.27
C SER A 263 11.06 -14.63 -0.69
N ARG A 264 10.05 -13.93 -1.21
CA ARG A 264 10.26 -12.74 -2.03
C ARG A 264 10.64 -11.58 -1.12
N SER A 265 11.83 -11.01 -1.33
CA SER A 265 12.27 -9.79 -0.66
C SER A 265 11.59 -8.58 -1.31
N ASN A 266 10.45 -8.16 -0.77
CA ASN A 266 9.77 -6.96 -1.25
C ASN A 266 10.44 -5.71 -0.66
N GLN A 267 11.06 -4.88 -1.49
CA GLN A 267 11.78 -3.68 -1.05
C GLN A 267 10.85 -2.47 -0.85
N ASN A 268 9.79 -2.64 -0.06
CA ASN A 268 8.84 -1.55 0.23
C ASN A 268 9.57 -0.38 0.92
N HIS A 269 9.42 0.85 0.40
CA HIS A 269 10.14 2.02 0.90
C HIS A 269 9.61 2.45 2.27
N LEU A 270 8.30 2.45 2.47
CA LEU A 270 7.68 2.68 3.78
C LEU A 270 8.13 1.66 4.81
N TYR A 271 8.24 0.39 4.44
CA TYR A 271 8.75 -0.66 5.34
C TYR A 271 10.18 -0.34 5.82
N ARG A 272 11.08 0.04 4.89
CA ARG A 272 12.44 0.48 5.24
C ARG A 272 12.44 1.70 6.16
N VAL A 273 11.56 2.68 5.92
CA VAL A 273 11.40 3.86 6.79
C VAL A 273 10.92 3.46 8.18
N VAL A 274 9.92 2.58 8.28
CA VAL A 274 9.39 2.10 9.58
C VAL A 274 10.46 1.34 10.36
N ILE A 275 11.20 0.45 9.71
CA ILE A 275 12.35 -0.22 10.34
C ILE A 275 13.37 0.80 10.82
N ARG A 276 13.70 1.80 10.00
CA ARG A 276 14.69 2.80 10.38
C ARG A 276 14.27 3.59 11.61
N ILE A 277 12.98 3.92 11.73
CA ILE A 277 12.42 4.58 12.92
C ILE A 277 12.54 3.65 14.14
N LEU A 278 12.23 2.36 14.00
CA LEU A 278 12.37 1.38 15.08
C LEU A 278 13.83 1.19 15.53
N GLU A 279 14.77 1.10 14.59
CA GLU A 279 16.21 1.02 14.88
C GLU A 279 16.69 2.20 15.72
N ILE A 280 16.28 3.43 15.36
CA ILE A 280 16.63 4.65 16.10
C ILE A 280 16.03 4.61 17.50
N LEU A 281 14.76 4.22 17.64
CA LEU A 281 14.09 4.08 18.93
C LEU A 281 14.80 3.07 19.85
N PHE A 282 15.09 1.87 19.35
CA PHE A 282 15.79 0.84 20.13
C PHE A 282 17.21 1.27 20.50
N SER A 283 17.91 1.99 19.61
CA SER A 283 19.23 2.53 19.91
C SER A 283 19.20 3.54 21.06
N ILE A 284 18.22 4.45 21.07
CA ILE A 284 18.05 5.44 22.15
C ILE A 284 17.74 4.75 23.48
N ILE A 285 16.84 3.76 23.48
CA ILE A 285 16.49 2.99 24.67
C ILE A 285 17.72 2.24 25.21
N GLY A 286 18.47 1.57 24.33
CA GLY A 286 19.68 0.83 24.69
C GLY A 286 20.76 1.73 25.28
N ILE A 287 21.03 2.89 24.67
CA ILE A 287 21.97 3.89 25.20
C ILE A 287 21.51 4.43 26.55
N SER A 288 20.22 4.72 26.72
CA SER A 288 19.69 5.22 27.99
C SER A 288 19.87 4.21 29.12
N ILE A 289 19.54 2.94 28.88
CA ILE A 289 19.73 1.85 29.85
C ILE A 289 21.22 1.67 30.15
N GLY A 290 22.08 1.67 29.13
CA GLY A 290 23.53 1.55 29.30
C GLY A 290 24.12 2.69 30.14
N THR A 291 23.66 3.93 29.91
CA THR A 291 24.09 5.11 30.68
C THR A 291 23.60 5.04 32.13
N LEU A 292 22.40 4.50 32.37
CA LEU A 292 21.86 4.29 33.71
C LEU A 292 22.63 3.22 34.48
N LEU A 293 23.08 2.16 33.81
CA LEU A 293 23.85 1.06 34.41
C LEU A 293 25.31 1.42 34.67
N LEU A 294 25.88 2.31 33.87
CA LEU A 294 27.27 2.78 33.97
C LEU A 294 27.70 3.18 35.40
N PRO A 295 26.98 4.02 36.17
CA PRO A 295 27.38 4.37 37.53
C PRO A 295 27.42 3.16 38.47
N PHE A 296 26.50 2.21 38.34
CA PHE A 296 26.50 0.98 39.13
C PHE A 296 27.69 0.09 38.79
N ILE A 297 28.05 -0.01 37.50
CA ILE A 297 29.23 -0.75 37.06
C ILE A 297 30.50 -0.10 37.61
N VAL A 298 30.61 1.24 37.55
CA VAL A 298 31.77 1.98 38.08
C VAL A 298 31.89 1.80 39.60
N ILE A 299 30.80 1.91 40.35
CA ILE A 299 30.80 1.67 41.81
C ILE A 299 31.17 0.21 42.11
N GLY A 300 30.58 -0.75 41.39
CA GLY A 300 30.90 -2.16 41.54
C GLY A 300 32.38 -2.46 41.27
N ASN A 301 32.96 -1.82 40.24
CA ASN A 301 34.37 -1.98 39.91
C ASN A 301 35.28 -1.32 40.95
N LEU A 302 34.91 -0.14 41.49
CA LEU A 302 35.63 0.51 42.58
C LEU A 302 35.67 -0.34 43.87
N LEU A 303 34.58 -1.05 44.17
CA LEU A 303 34.49 -1.90 45.38
C LEU A 303 35.13 -3.28 45.18
N GLY A 304 35.04 -3.84 43.98
CA GLY A 304 35.49 -5.19 43.66
C GLY A 304 36.93 -5.28 43.17
N ASN A 305 37.49 -4.18 42.65
CA ASN A 305 38.85 -4.19 42.11
C ASN A 305 39.90 -4.07 43.23
N ARG A 306 40.75 -5.09 43.39
CA ARG A 306 41.89 -5.08 44.32
C ARG A 306 43.20 -4.54 43.71
N GLY A 307 43.15 -4.14 42.43
CA GLY A 307 44.26 -3.67 41.61
C GLY A 307 43.95 -3.91 40.15
#